data_AF-A0A522ADI0-F1
#
_entry.id   AF-A0A522ADI0-F1
#
_cell.length_a   1.000
_cell.length_b   1.000
_cell.length_c   1.000
_cell.angle_alpha   90.00
_cell.angle_beta   90.00
_cell.angle_gamma   90.00
#
_symmetry.space_group_name_H-M   'P 1'
#
loop_
_entity.id
_entity.type
_entity.pdbx_description
1 polymer ?
#
loop_
_entity_poly.entity_id
_entity_poly.type
_entity_poly.pdbx_seq_one_letter_code
_entity_poly.pdbx_strand_id
1 'polypeptide(L)'
;LVVLHIITAVQLSLANKAARPVGYAGGDSYGSTWQSRYMLGSGLVILAFIVYHLAHFTVLLPGINGVGDFTKLKTVLHGESVPDVYAMMILGFQVWWVSLFYLIAQALLFIHLGHGLAAMFQSLGLRNHAWFPRIQCFAKAASIAIFIGYALIPIAIYMRVIGADYAKEKIGELNKPALIESAAPAGKETK
;
A
#
# COMPACT_ATOMS: atom_id res chain seq x y z
N LEU A 1 -13.35 -11.40 6.61
CA LEU A 1 -12.23 -11.48 7.58
C LEU A 1 -11.76 -10.11 8.08
N VAL A 2 -11.37 -9.18 7.20
CA VAL A 2 -10.89 -7.83 7.61
C VAL A 2 -11.91 -7.06 8.48
N VAL A 3 -13.19 -7.07 8.10
CA VAL A 3 -14.26 -6.42 8.88
C VAL A 3 -14.35 -6.99 10.30
N LEU A 4 -14.33 -8.31 10.45
CA LEU A 4 -14.32 -8.97 11.78
C LEU A 4 -13.07 -8.63 12.59
N HIS A 5 -11.91 -8.54 11.94
CA HIS A 5 -10.66 -8.11 12.59
C HIS A 5 -10.76 -6.67 13.13
N ILE A 6 -11.31 -5.74 12.34
CA ILE A 6 -11.50 -4.35 12.78
C ILE A 6 -12.49 -4.28 13.95
N ILE A 7 -13.62 -4.97 13.86
CA ILE A 7 -14.63 -4.99 14.94
C ILE A 7 -14.01 -5.53 16.23
N THR A 8 -13.35 -6.69 16.18
CA THR A 8 -12.76 -7.31 17.37
C THR A 8 -11.60 -6.48 17.93
N ALA A 9 -10.79 -5.84 17.09
CA ALA A 9 -9.73 -4.93 17.53
C ALA A 9 -10.28 -3.70 18.26
N VAL A 10 -11.37 -3.09 17.73
CA VAL A 10 -12.04 -1.95 18.37
C VAL A 10 -12.67 -2.38 19.70
N GLN A 11 -13.42 -3.49 19.72
CA GLN A 11 -14.02 -4.03 20.94
C GLN A 11 -12.95 -4.31 22.02
N LEU A 12 -11.84 -4.94 21.64
CA LEU A 12 -10.72 -5.21 22.55
C LEU A 12 -10.09 -3.91 23.06
N SER A 13 -9.92 -2.90 22.21
CA SER A 13 -9.36 -1.61 22.61
C SER A 13 -10.26 -0.88 23.62
N LEU A 14 -11.58 -0.90 23.37
CA LEU A 14 -12.58 -0.32 24.28
C LEU A 14 -12.62 -1.08 25.61
N ALA A 15 -12.60 -2.41 25.59
CA ALA A 15 -12.53 -3.25 26.79
C ALA A 15 -11.25 -3.00 27.60
N ASN A 16 -10.10 -2.91 26.93
CA ASN A 16 -8.81 -2.58 27.57
C ASN A 16 -8.83 -1.20 28.24
N LYS A 17 -9.50 -0.21 27.62
CA LYS A 17 -9.65 1.13 28.19
C LYS A 17 -10.62 1.13 29.38
N ALA A 18 -11.76 0.46 29.26
CA ALA A 18 -12.75 0.33 30.34
C ALA A 18 -12.19 -0.40 31.57
N ALA A 19 -11.33 -1.40 31.35
CA ALA A 19 -10.64 -2.13 32.42
C ALA A 19 -9.57 -1.28 33.14
N ARG A 20 -9.29 -0.05 32.69
CA ARG A 20 -8.28 0.86 33.26
C ARG A 20 -8.87 2.24 33.58
N PRO A 21 -9.75 2.35 34.60
CA PRO A 21 -10.35 3.62 35.00
C PRO A 21 -9.36 4.58 35.67
N VAL A 22 -8.27 4.07 36.26
CA VAL A 22 -7.16 4.86 36.82
C VAL A 22 -5.89 4.52 36.03
N GLY A 23 -5.13 5.54 35.63
CA GLY A 23 -3.86 5.38 34.91
C GLY A 23 -2.81 4.63 35.74
N TYR A 24 -1.78 4.09 35.07
CA TYR A 24 -0.69 3.40 35.78
C TYR A 24 0.04 4.35 36.72
N ALA A 25 0.15 3.95 37.98
CA ALA A 25 0.72 4.75 39.07
C ALA A 25 2.26 4.93 39.02
N GLY A 26 2.93 4.40 37.99
CA GLY A 26 4.36 4.63 37.77
C GLY A 26 4.85 4.00 36.47
N GLY A 27 5.71 4.72 35.74
CA GLY A 27 6.54 4.23 34.65
C GLY A 27 5.88 3.40 33.55
N ASP A 28 6.72 2.83 32.67
CA ASP A 28 6.28 2.00 31.54
C ASP A 28 5.32 0.89 31.95
N SER A 29 4.22 0.73 31.18
CA SER A 29 3.24 -0.34 31.41
C SER A 29 3.91 -1.72 31.33
N TYR A 30 3.95 -2.44 32.46
CA TYR A 30 4.49 -3.79 32.56
C TYR A 30 3.80 -4.72 31.54
N GLY A 31 4.58 -5.29 30.62
CA GLY A 31 4.11 -6.28 29.64
C GLY A 31 3.53 -5.76 28.31
N SER A 32 3.48 -4.45 28.06
CA SER A 32 3.06 -3.90 26.76
C SER A 32 4.22 -3.34 25.96
N THR A 33 4.55 -3.96 24.83
CA THR A 33 5.54 -3.43 23.87
C THR A 33 5.05 -2.14 23.21
N TRP A 34 5.98 -1.32 22.71
CA TRP A 34 5.68 -0.09 21.97
C TRP A 34 4.70 -0.36 20.81
N GLN A 35 4.97 -1.40 20.04
CA GLN A 35 4.15 -1.71 18.88
C GLN A 35 2.72 -2.08 19.28
N SER A 36 2.55 -2.78 20.41
CA SER A 36 1.22 -3.08 20.99
C SER A 36 0.44 -1.80 21.31
N ARG A 37 1.11 -0.79 21.88
CA ARG A 37 0.49 0.48 22.29
C ARG A 37 -0.09 1.25 21.10
N TYR A 38 0.56 1.18 19.93
CA TYR A 38 0.12 1.87 18.72
C TYR A 38 -0.61 0.96 17.71
N MET A 39 -0.97 -0.28 18.05
CA MET A 39 -1.61 -1.22 17.10
C MET A 39 -2.92 -0.70 16.49
N LEU A 40 -3.77 -0.04 17.29
CA LEU A 40 -5.01 0.53 16.77
C LEU A 40 -4.71 1.71 15.83
N GLY A 41 -3.76 2.57 16.20
CA GLY A 41 -3.32 3.69 15.38
C GLY A 41 -2.71 3.26 14.05
N SER A 42 -1.82 2.26 14.07
CA SER A 42 -1.25 1.69 12.84
C SER A 42 -2.33 1.04 11.96
N GLY A 43 -3.30 0.36 12.57
CA GLY A 43 -4.46 -0.21 11.85
C GLY A 43 -5.29 0.84 11.11
N LEU A 44 -5.56 1.99 11.75
CA LEU A 44 -6.27 3.10 11.10
C LEU A 44 -5.48 3.73 9.95
N VAL A 45 -4.16 3.88 10.12
CA VAL A 45 -3.29 4.38 9.03
C VAL A 45 -3.27 3.40 7.86
N ILE A 46 -3.23 2.09 8.13
CA ILE A 46 -3.31 1.05 7.08
C ILE A 46 -4.66 1.11 6.36
N LEU A 47 -5.76 1.32 7.08
CA LEU A 47 -7.08 1.47 6.46
C LEU A 47 -7.11 2.68 5.50
N ALA A 48 -6.58 3.83 5.94
CA ALA A 48 -6.44 5.01 5.08
C ALA A 48 -5.54 4.74 3.87
N PHE A 49 -4.44 4.01 4.07
CA PHE A 49 -3.55 3.59 2.99
C PHE A 49 -4.25 2.71 1.96
N ILE A 50 -5.08 1.75 2.39
CA ILE A 50 -5.84 0.88 1.47
C ILE A 50 -6.82 1.71 0.64
N VAL A 51 -7.53 2.65 1.27
CA VAL A 51 -8.44 3.55 0.54
C VAL A 51 -7.69 4.36 -0.50
N TYR A 52 -6.57 4.96 -0.12
CA TYR A 52 -5.73 5.71 -1.05
C TYR A 52 -5.16 4.81 -2.17
N HIS A 53 -4.70 3.60 -1.83
CA HIS A 53 -4.14 2.65 -2.80
C HIS A 53 -5.17 2.26 -3.87
N LEU A 54 -6.39 1.93 -3.46
CA LEU A 54 -7.48 1.60 -4.36
C LEU A 54 -7.92 2.82 -5.18
N ALA A 55 -8.01 3.99 -4.55
CA ALA A 55 -8.29 5.23 -5.27
C ALA A 55 -7.25 5.49 -6.38
N HIS A 56 -5.97 5.25 -6.06
CA HIS A 56 -4.84 5.55 -6.92
C HIS A 56 -4.70 4.59 -8.10
N PHE A 57 -4.65 3.28 -7.86
CA PHE A 57 -4.34 2.30 -8.90
C PHE A 57 -5.56 1.50 -9.39
N THR A 58 -6.70 1.53 -8.69
CA THR A 58 -7.91 0.78 -9.11
C THR A 58 -8.98 1.70 -9.67
N VAL A 59 -9.35 2.75 -8.93
CA VAL A 59 -10.37 3.72 -9.36
C VAL A 59 -9.79 4.76 -10.32
N LEU A 60 -8.46 4.93 -10.33
CA LEU A 60 -7.74 5.86 -11.21
C LEU A 60 -8.21 7.31 -11.01
N LEU A 61 -8.49 7.68 -9.76
CA LEU A 61 -8.97 9.02 -9.41
C LEU A 61 -7.99 10.09 -9.94
N PRO A 62 -8.42 10.99 -10.84
CA PRO A 62 -7.55 12.05 -11.33
C PRO A 62 -7.15 12.99 -10.18
N GLY A 63 -5.86 13.32 -10.09
CA GLY A 63 -5.34 14.33 -9.14
C GLY A 63 -4.68 13.80 -7.86
N ILE A 64 -4.82 12.52 -7.51
CA ILE A 64 -4.14 11.95 -6.32
C ILE A 64 -2.75 11.37 -6.60
N ASN A 65 -2.43 11.16 -7.89
CA ASN A 65 -1.18 10.56 -8.35
C ASN A 65 -0.07 11.58 -8.63
N GLY A 66 -0.41 12.87 -8.81
CA GLY A 66 0.55 13.93 -9.13
C GLY A 66 1.08 13.92 -10.57
N VAL A 67 0.53 13.11 -11.47
CA VAL A 67 1.01 12.99 -12.86
C VAL A 67 -0.06 13.34 -13.89
N GLY A 68 -1.32 12.92 -13.68
CA GLY A 68 -2.38 13.13 -14.66
C GLY A 68 -3.44 12.04 -14.65
N ASP A 69 -4.15 11.88 -15.76
CA ASP A 69 -5.24 10.91 -15.87
C ASP A 69 -4.74 9.55 -16.35
N PHE A 70 -4.70 8.58 -15.44
CA PHE A 70 -4.26 7.21 -15.73
C PHE A 70 -5.23 6.43 -16.63
N THR A 71 -6.48 6.87 -16.80
CA THR A 71 -7.43 6.19 -17.71
C THR A 71 -7.01 6.27 -19.18
N LYS A 72 -6.15 7.24 -19.51
CA LYS A 72 -5.56 7.43 -20.85
C LYS A 72 -4.41 6.46 -21.15
N LEU A 73 -3.84 5.84 -20.12
CA LEU A 73 -2.73 4.90 -20.27
C LEU A 73 -3.27 3.53 -20.66
N LYS A 74 -3.19 3.21 -21.96
CA LYS A 74 -3.61 1.92 -22.51
C LYS A 74 -2.49 1.30 -23.32
N THR A 75 -2.40 -0.02 -23.27
CA THR A 75 -1.48 -0.82 -24.05
C THR A 75 -2.24 -1.94 -24.76
N VAL A 76 -1.68 -2.46 -25.85
CA VAL A 76 -2.28 -3.58 -26.59
C VAL A 76 -1.65 -4.87 -26.09
N LEU A 77 -2.45 -5.73 -25.48
CA LEU A 77 -2.03 -7.03 -25.00
C LEU A 77 -2.92 -8.10 -25.65
N HIS A 78 -2.31 -9.02 -26.40
CA HIS A 78 -3.03 -10.04 -27.17
C HIS A 78 -4.10 -9.50 -28.13
N GLY A 79 -3.90 -8.28 -28.66
CA GLY A 79 -4.85 -7.64 -29.59
C GLY A 79 -5.98 -6.88 -28.91
N GLU A 80 -6.07 -6.89 -27.59
CA GLU A 80 -7.05 -6.10 -26.83
C GLU A 80 -6.40 -4.87 -26.19
N SER A 81 -7.14 -3.76 -26.15
CA SER A 81 -6.72 -2.54 -25.47
C SER A 81 -7.00 -2.66 -23.98
N VAL A 82 -5.93 -2.78 -23.19
CA VAL A 82 -6.00 -2.94 -21.73
C VAL A 82 -5.32 -1.77 -21.01
N PRO A 83 -5.69 -1.46 -19.75
CA PRO A 83 -4.99 -0.45 -18.96
C PRO A 83 -3.51 -0.79 -18.78
N ASP A 84 -2.64 0.20 -18.97
CA ASP A 84 -1.20 0.04 -18.86
C ASP A 84 -0.73 0.22 -17.41
N VAL A 85 -0.88 -0.85 -16.62
CA VAL A 85 -0.53 -0.88 -15.19
C VAL A 85 0.96 -0.61 -14.97
N TYR A 86 1.81 -1.02 -15.91
CA TYR A 86 3.26 -0.78 -15.82
C TYR A 86 3.58 0.71 -15.93
N ALA A 87 2.98 1.41 -16.90
CA ALA A 87 3.10 2.86 -17.02
C ALA A 87 2.59 3.57 -15.76
N MET A 88 1.43 3.16 -15.25
CA MET A 88 0.84 3.73 -14.04
C MET A 88 1.77 3.62 -12.83
N MET A 89 2.36 2.44 -12.60
CA MET A 89 3.32 2.22 -11.51
C MET A 89 4.56 3.11 -11.66
N ILE A 90 5.17 3.12 -12.85
CA ILE A 90 6.40 3.89 -13.07
C ILE A 90 6.15 5.37 -12.85
N LEU A 91 5.10 5.91 -13.46
CA LEU A 91 4.77 7.32 -13.38
C LEU A 91 4.36 7.72 -11.97
N GLY A 92 3.52 6.93 -11.32
CA GLY A 92 3.06 7.18 -9.95
C GLY A 92 4.22 7.19 -8.94
N PHE A 93 5.15 6.24 -9.02
CA PHE A 93 6.27 6.15 -8.07
C PHE A 93 7.48 7.05 -8.40
N GLN A 94 7.48 7.75 -9.54
CA GLN A 94 8.46 8.82 -9.77
C GLN A 94 8.14 10.09 -8.99
N VAL A 95 6.91 10.22 -8.51
CA VAL A 95 6.48 11.35 -7.69
C VAL A 95 6.95 11.14 -6.25
N TRP A 96 7.84 12.02 -5.77
CA TRP A 96 8.56 11.82 -4.52
C TRP A 96 7.64 11.67 -3.29
N TRP A 97 6.56 12.45 -3.22
CA TRP A 97 5.62 12.40 -2.08
C TRP A 97 4.77 11.14 -2.10
N VAL A 98 4.40 10.64 -3.29
CA VAL A 98 3.68 9.37 -3.45
C VAL A 98 4.56 8.23 -2.99
N SER A 99 5.79 8.14 -3.50
CA SER A 99 6.73 7.08 -3.10
C SER A 99 7.05 7.11 -1.61
N LEU A 100 7.29 8.28 -1.02
CA LEU A 100 7.52 8.41 0.41
C LEU A 100 6.31 7.95 1.23
N PHE A 101 5.11 8.39 0.85
CA PHE A 101 3.87 7.98 1.52
C PHE A 101 3.68 6.45 1.49
N TYR A 102 3.89 5.83 0.33
CA TYR A 102 3.79 4.37 0.18
C TYR A 102 4.83 3.63 1.01
N LEU A 103 6.07 4.13 1.10
CA LEU A 103 7.13 3.51 1.91
C LEU A 103 6.80 3.57 3.40
N ILE A 104 6.33 4.73 3.89
CA ILE A 104 5.93 4.90 5.29
C ILE A 104 4.73 3.99 5.61
N ALA A 105 3.71 4.00 4.74
CA ALA A 105 2.53 3.18 4.94
C ALA A 105 2.85 1.67 4.93
N GLN A 106 3.71 1.22 4.02
CA GLN A 106 4.19 -0.17 4.00
C GLN A 106 4.98 -0.50 5.26
N ALA A 107 5.88 0.37 5.72
CA ALA A 107 6.62 0.13 6.97
C ALA A 107 5.67 -0.08 8.15
N LEU A 108 4.64 0.77 8.29
CA LEU A 108 3.61 0.62 9.32
C LEU A 108 2.78 -0.66 9.14
N LEU A 109 2.44 -1.01 7.89
CA LEU A 109 1.74 -2.25 7.55
C LEU A 109 2.54 -3.48 7.98
N PHE A 110 3.83 -3.54 7.68
CA PHE A 110 4.65 -4.71 8.03
C PHE A 110 5.00 -4.77 9.51
N ILE A 111 5.09 -3.62 10.21
CA ILE A 111 5.10 -3.62 11.68
C ILE A 111 3.79 -4.22 12.20
N HIS A 112 2.64 -3.76 11.71
CA HIS A 112 1.32 -4.28 12.10
C HIS A 112 1.19 -5.78 11.80
N LEU A 113 1.68 -6.24 10.64
CA LEU A 113 1.67 -7.65 10.24
C LEU A 113 2.52 -8.52 11.17
N GLY A 114 3.73 -8.07 11.52
CA GLY A 114 4.61 -8.83 12.43
C GLY A 114 3.99 -9.04 13.81
N HIS A 115 3.29 -8.02 14.32
CA HIS A 115 2.53 -8.13 15.57
C HIS A 115 1.26 -8.97 15.41
N GLY A 116 0.48 -8.74 14.36
CA GLY A 116 -0.78 -9.45 14.10
C GLY A 116 -0.58 -10.95 13.89
N LEU A 117 0.47 -11.33 13.16
CA LEU A 117 0.81 -12.73 12.90
C LEU A 117 1.16 -13.46 14.21
N ALA A 118 2.00 -12.87 15.06
CA ALA A 118 2.33 -13.45 16.36
C ALA A 118 1.09 -13.52 17.30
N ALA A 119 0.25 -12.47 17.30
CA ALA A 119 -0.97 -12.41 18.13
C ALA A 119 -2.05 -13.41 17.68
N MET A 120 -2.14 -13.70 16.38
CA MET A 120 -3.06 -14.72 15.85
C MET A 120 -2.69 -16.10 16.41
N PHE A 121 -1.42 -16.49 16.35
CA PHE A 121 -0.97 -17.75 16.93
C PHE A 121 -1.12 -17.80 18.46
N GLN A 122 -1.01 -16.65 19.14
CA GLN A 122 -1.33 -16.55 20.56
C GLN A 122 -2.79 -16.92 20.84
N SER A 123 -3.71 -16.43 20.02
CA SER A 123 -5.17 -16.65 20.16
C SER A 123 -5.56 -18.09 19.85
N LEU A 124 -4.77 -18.79 19.02
CA LEU A 124 -4.92 -20.22 18.74
C LEU A 124 -4.33 -21.13 19.84
N GLY A 125 -3.81 -20.57 20.93
CA GLY A 125 -3.29 -21.33 22.07
C GLY A 125 -1.80 -21.70 21.99
N LEU A 126 -1.06 -21.27 20.96
CA LEU A 126 0.38 -21.56 20.83
C LEU A 126 1.27 -20.67 21.72
N ARG A 127 0.69 -20.06 22.76
CA ARG A 127 1.40 -19.21 23.72
C ARG A 127 2.03 -20.05 24.84
N ASN A 128 3.17 -20.67 24.56
CA ASN A 128 3.99 -21.33 25.57
C ASN A 128 5.45 -20.83 25.51
N HIS A 129 6.20 -21.06 26.58
CA HIS A 129 7.58 -20.54 26.73
C HIS A 129 8.55 -21.08 25.66
N ALA A 130 8.27 -22.23 25.06
CA ALA A 130 9.13 -22.87 24.07
C ALA A 130 8.86 -22.39 22.64
N TRP A 131 7.59 -22.28 22.25
CA TRP A 131 7.16 -22.01 20.88
C TRP A 131 6.90 -20.52 20.61
N PHE A 132 6.42 -19.78 21.60
CA PHE A 132 6.03 -18.38 21.40
C PHE A 132 7.22 -17.48 21.00
N PRO A 133 8.44 -17.61 21.58
CA PRO A 133 9.60 -16.85 21.12
C PRO A 133 9.97 -17.13 19.66
N ARG A 134 9.82 -18.39 19.22
CA ARG A 134 10.09 -18.79 17.83
C ARG A 134 9.08 -18.18 16.87
N ILE A 135 7.81 -18.21 17.24
CA ILE A 135 6.72 -17.60 16.45
C ILE A 135 6.94 -16.08 16.33
N GLN A 136 7.32 -15.40 17.41
CA GLN A 136 7.62 -13.97 17.38
C GLN A 136 8.80 -13.66 16.46
N CYS A 137 9.88 -14.44 16.55
CA CYS A 137 11.04 -14.31 15.68
C CYS A 137 10.64 -14.51 14.20
N PHE A 138 9.89 -15.58 13.91
CA PHE A 138 9.39 -15.87 12.57
C PHE A 138 8.51 -14.73 12.04
N ALA A 139 7.53 -14.27 12.82
CA ALA A 139 6.61 -13.22 12.41
C ALA A 139 7.35 -11.91 12.10
N LYS A 140 8.34 -11.55 12.91
CA LYS A 140 9.20 -10.38 12.69
C LYS A 140 10.07 -10.56 11.45
N ALA A 141 10.75 -11.69 11.32
CA ALA A 141 11.64 -11.97 10.19
C ALA A 141 10.88 -11.99 8.86
N ALA A 142 9.74 -12.70 8.80
CA ALA A 142 8.89 -12.75 7.62
C ALA A 142 8.38 -11.36 7.23
N SER A 143 7.94 -10.56 8.21
CA SER A 143 7.44 -9.20 7.93
C SER A 143 8.53 -8.27 7.41
N ILE A 144 9.76 -8.36 7.95
CA ILE A 144 10.91 -7.58 7.47
C ILE A 144 11.32 -8.02 6.07
N ALA A 145 11.42 -9.33 5.83
CA ALA A 145 11.81 -9.85 4.51
C ALA A 145 10.83 -9.41 3.42
N ILE A 146 9.52 -9.50 3.69
CA ILE A 146 8.50 -9.07 2.74
C ILE A 146 8.52 -7.53 2.59
N PHE A 147 8.69 -6.77 3.68
CA PHE A 147 8.84 -5.32 3.59
C PHE A 147 9.99 -4.91 2.68
N ILE A 148 11.16 -5.51 2.81
CA ILE A 148 12.31 -5.23 1.95
C ILE A 148 11.94 -5.52 0.49
N GLY A 149 11.36 -6.69 0.20
CA GLY A 149 10.95 -7.06 -1.14
C GLY A 149 9.99 -6.05 -1.79
N TYR A 150 8.98 -5.60 -1.05
CA TYR A 150 8.01 -4.62 -1.56
C TYR A 150 8.56 -3.19 -1.61
N ALA A 151 9.40 -2.79 -0.65
CA ALA A 151 10.01 -1.46 -0.60
C ALA A 151 11.01 -1.24 -1.74
N LEU A 152 11.66 -2.30 -2.22
CA LEU A 152 12.58 -2.23 -3.36
C LEU A 152 11.89 -1.74 -4.65
N ILE A 153 10.60 -2.02 -4.83
CA ILE A 153 9.85 -1.62 -6.03
C ILE A 153 9.77 -0.09 -6.19
N PRO A 154 9.14 0.68 -5.27
CA PRO A 154 9.07 2.14 -5.38
C PRO A 154 10.46 2.79 -5.32
N ILE A 155 11.42 2.21 -4.56
CA ILE A 155 12.79 2.72 -4.51
C ILE A 155 13.48 2.60 -5.88
N ALA A 156 13.41 1.43 -6.53
CA ALA A 156 14.05 1.21 -7.83
C ALA A 156 13.44 2.10 -8.92
N ILE A 157 12.12 2.33 -8.89
CA ILE A 157 11.43 3.22 -9.82
C ILE A 157 11.80 4.68 -9.56
N TYR A 158 11.79 5.12 -8.30
CA TYR A 158 12.12 6.49 -7.93
C TYR A 158 13.57 6.85 -8.29
N MET A 159 14.50 5.93 -8.06
CA MET A 159 15.91 6.05 -8.46
C MET A 159 16.12 5.92 -9.98
N ARG A 160 15.05 5.71 -10.76
CA ARG A 160 15.08 5.55 -12.22
C ARG A 160 15.98 4.41 -12.70
N VAL A 161 16.20 3.40 -11.85
CA VAL A 161 16.90 2.17 -12.23
C VAL A 161 16.02 1.34 -13.16
N ILE A 162 14.69 1.44 -13.00
CA ILE A 162 13.69 0.73 -13.80
C ILE A 162 12.74 1.75 -14.44
N GLY A 163 12.41 1.54 -15.72
CA GLY A 163 11.30 2.24 -16.38
C GLY A 163 11.55 3.71 -16.76
N ALA A 164 12.79 4.21 -16.66
CA ALA A 164 13.11 5.62 -16.90
C ALA A 164 12.77 6.07 -18.33
N ASP A 165 13.13 5.28 -19.34
CA ASP A 165 12.87 5.63 -20.74
C ASP A 165 11.40 5.44 -21.11
N TYR A 166 10.77 4.41 -20.55
CA TYR A 166 9.34 4.16 -20.69
C TYR A 166 8.49 5.30 -20.12
N ALA A 167 8.89 5.86 -18.97
CA ALA A 167 8.24 7.02 -18.37
C ALA A 167 8.24 8.23 -19.31
N LYS A 168 9.38 8.52 -19.97
CA LYS A 168 9.51 9.68 -20.86
C LYS A 168 8.56 9.55 -22.06
N GLU A 169 8.46 8.36 -22.63
CA GLU A 169 7.55 8.06 -23.73
C GLU A 169 6.08 8.32 -23.32
N LYS A 170 5.65 7.75 -22.20
CA LYS A 170 4.26 7.85 -21.73
C LYS A 170 3.86 9.23 -21.19
N ILE A 171 4.80 9.99 -20.62
CA ILE A 171 4.58 11.41 -20.31
C ILE A 171 4.32 12.20 -21.59
N GLY A 172 5.03 11.89 -22.67
CA GLY A 172 4.79 12.48 -23.99
C GLY A 172 3.39 12.19 -24.52
N GLU A 173 2.85 11.00 -24.29
CA GLU A 173 1.47 10.62 -24.66
C GLU A 173 0.42 11.32 -23.81
N LEU A 174 0.62 11.41 -22.49
CA LEU A 174 -0.31 12.08 -21.56
C LEU A 174 -0.50 13.57 -21.86
N ASN A 175 0.55 14.22 -22.35
CA ASN A 175 0.57 15.65 -22.64
C ASN A 175 0.13 16.00 -24.08
N LYS A 176 -0.11 15.00 -24.95
CA LYS A 176 -0.65 15.28 -26.29
C LYS A 176 -2.10 15.74 -26.16
N PRO A 177 -2.44 16.96 -26.65
CA PRO A 177 -3.85 17.36 -26.72
C PRO A 177 -4.59 16.41 -27.67
N ALA A 178 -5.84 16.08 -27.35
CA ALA A 178 -6.71 15.15 -28.09
C ALA A 178 -7.05 15.57 -29.55
N LEU A 179 -6.31 16.51 -30.12
CA LEU A 179 -6.62 17.22 -31.36
C LEU A 179 -6.17 16.50 -32.66
N ILE A 180 -5.63 15.28 -32.58
CA ILE A 180 -5.19 14.54 -33.78
C ILE A 180 -6.15 13.40 -34.17
N GLU A 181 -7.17 13.11 -33.36
CA GLU A 181 -8.13 12.03 -33.68
C GLU A 181 -9.33 12.50 -34.52
N SER A 182 -9.46 13.81 -34.80
CA SER A 182 -10.52 14.35 -35.66
C SER A 182 -10.15 14.49 -37.15
N ALA A 183 -8.97 14.02 -37.56
CA ALA A 183 -8.56 14.02 -38.96
C ALA A 183 -8.69 12.61 -39.56
N ALA A 184 -9.93 12.14 -39.69
CA ALA A 184 -10.21 11.03 -40.60
C ALA A 184 -9.77 11.43 -42.02
N PRO A 185 -9.00 10.61 -42.76
CA PRO A 185 -8.74 10.89 -44.16
C PRO A 185 -10.06 10.77 -44.91
N ALA A 186 -10.57 11.91 -45.37
CA ALA A 186 -11.66 11.97 -46.33
C ALA A 186 -11.33 10.98 -47.47
N GLY A 187 -12.22 10.01 -47.66
CA GLY A 187 -12.08 8.96 -48.65
C GLY A 187 -11.77 9.57 -50.02
N LYS A 188 -10.72 9.04 -50.65
CA LYS A 188 -10.57 9.12 -52.10
C LYS A 188 -11.71 8.32 -52.72
N GLU A 189 -12.77 8.97 -53.15
CA GLU A 189 -13.63 8.41 -54.18
C GLU A 189 -13.12 8.85 -55.55
N THR A 190 -12.38 7.93 -56.17
CA THR A 190 -12.13 7.90 -57.60
C THR A 190 -13.19 7.02 -58.26
N LYS A 191 -14.15 7.63 -58.96
CA LYS A 191 -14.62 7.32 -60.33
C LYS A 191 -15.99 7.93 -60.59
#